data_AF-A0A1I7CQ89-F1
#
_entry.id   AF-A0A1I7CQ89-F1
#
_cell.length_a   1.000
_cell.length_b   1.000
_cell.length_c   1.000
_cell.angle_alpha   90.00
_cell.angle_beta   90.00
_cell.angle_gamma   90.00
#
_symmetry.space_group_name_H-M   'P 1'
#
loop_
_entity.id
_entity.type
_entity.pdbx_description
1 polymer ?
#
loop_
_entity_poly.entity_id
_entity_poly.type
_entity_poly.pdbx_seq_one_letter_code
_entity_poly.pdbx_strand_id
1 'polypeptide(L)' 'MLGFMTDLGRTCNADACDQPATQIGSLNFVAREVELALCDEHVEKLRSGASTSLRLDRGPQGGFREPVLRFHD' A
#
# COMPACT_ATOMS: atom_id res chain seq x y z
N MET A 1 11.03 10.97 -7.35
CA MET A 1 12.08 9.97 -7.04
C MET A 1 11.52 9.13 -5.90
N LEU A 2 11.08 7.90 -6.16
CA LEU A 2 10.49 7.03 -5.14
C LEU A 2 11.63 6.32 -4.39
N GLY A 3 11.75 6.57 -3.08
CA GLY A 3 12.72 5.91 -2.23
C GLY A 3 12.08 4.69 -1.58
N PHE A 4 12.56 3.49 -1.94
CA PHE A 4 12.12 2.23 -1.31
C PHE A 4 13.08 1.90 -0.16
N MET A 5 12.63 2.05 1.09
CA MET A 5 13.33 1.54 2.27
C MET A 5 12.73 0.18 2.65
N THR A 6 13.58 -0.82 2.87
CA THR A 6 13.19 -2.18 3.26
C THR A 6 12.81 -2.20 4.74
N ASP A 7 11.51 -2.29 5.07
CA ASP A 7 11.02 -2.53 6.43
C ASP A 7 10.48 -3.95 6.52
N LEU A 8 11.15 -4.82 7.27
CA LEU A 8 10.85 -6.25 7.39
C LEU A 8 9.76 -6.58 8.44
N GLY A 9 9.01 -5.58 8.93
CA GLY A 9 8.02 -5.76 10.00
C GLY A 9 6.55 -5.61 9.58
N ARG A 10 6.28 -5.06 8.39
CA ARG A 10 4.91 -4.78 7.93
C ARG A 10 4.40 -5.85 6.97
N THR A 11 3.12 -6.20 7.13
CA THR A 11 2.40 -7.02 6.14
C THR A 11 2.07 -6.16 4.92
N CYS A 12 1.99 -6.79 3.75
CA CYS A 12 1.57 -6.12 2.54
C CYS A 12 0.21 -5.45 2.72
N ASN A 13 0.10 -4.18 2.30
CA ASN A 13 -1.15 -3.41 2.32
C ASN A 13 -2.15 -3.86 1.26
N ALA A 14 -1.84 -4.85 0.42
CA ALA A 14 -2.78 -5.38 -0.54
C ALA A 14 -3.92 -6.14 0.17
N ASP A 15 -5.15 -5.95 -0.31
CA ASP A 15 -6.33 -6.63 0.22
C ASP A 15 -6.15 -8.15 0.15
N ALA A 16 -6.43 -8.83 1.26
CA ALA A 16 -6.25 -10.28 1.42
C ALA A 16 -4.81 -10.80 1.16
N CYS A 17 -3.78 -9.97 1.37
CA CYS A 17 -2.39 -10.39 1.32
C CYS A 17 -1.78 -10.49 2.73
N ASP A 18 -1.21 -11.64 3.06
CA ASP A 18 -0.50 -11.92 4.32
C ASP A 18 1.02 -11.99 4.15
N GLN A 19 1.51 -11.76 2.94
CA GLN A 19 2.94 -11.73 2.63
C GLN A 19 3.62 -10.54 3.34
N PRO A 20 4.88 -10.71 3.78
CA PRO A 20 5.66 -9.58 4.28
C PRO A 20 5.86 -8.57 3.15
N ALA A 21 5.75 -7.28 3.50
CA ALA A 21 6.13 -6.23 2.59
C ALA A 21 7.65 -6.26 2.37
N THR A 22 8.07 -6.08 1.12
CA THR A 22 9.47 -6.02 0.71
C THR A 22 9.88 -4.60 0.35
N GLN A 23 8.89 -3.77 0.00
CA GLN A 23 9.08 -2.42 -0.50
C GLN A 23 8.07 -1.47 0.15
N ILE A 24 8.54 -0.28 0.54
CA ILE A 24 7.68 0.83 0.95
C ILE A 24 7.73 1.91 -0.13
N GLY A 25 6.57 2.40 -0.56
CA GLY A 25 6.48 3.52 -1.50
C GLY A 25 5.27 4.40 -1.22
N SER A 26 5.30 5.63 -1.71
CA SER A 26 4.21 6.59 -1.48
C SER A 26 3.31 6.75 -2.70
N LEU A 27 2.00 6.81 -2.48
CA LEU A 27 1.00 7.15 -3.48
C LEU A 27 0.28 8.45 -3.10
N ASN A 28 0.11 9.34 -4.08
CA ASN A 28 -0.66 10.57 -3.88
C ASN A 28 -2.15 10.25 -4.03
N PHE A 29 -2.88 10.26 -2.92
CA PHE A 29 -4.32 10.02 -2.88
C PHE A 29 -5.04 11.22 -2.27
N VAL A 30 -5.95 11.84 -3.02
CA VAL A 30 -6.77 12.99 -2.58
C VAL A 30 -5.92 14.09 -1.93
N ALA A 31 -4.91 14.57 -2.66
CA ALA A 31 -3.97 15.62 -2.24
C ALA A 31 -3.15 15.29 -0.97
N ARG A 32 -2.98 14.00 -0.66
CA ARG A 32 -2.13 13.53 0.44
C ARG A 32 -1.22 12.41 -0.02
N GLU A 33 -0.01 12.42 0.48
CA GLU A 33 0.92 11.32 0.32
C GLU A 33 0.57 10.21 1.32
N VAL A 34 0.35 9.00 0.80
CA VAL A 34 0.04 7.80 1.59
C VAL A 34 1.18 6.81 1.40
N GLU A 35 1.81 6.41 2.49
CA GLU A 35 2.81 5.35 2.49
C GLU A 35 2.15 3.98 2.38
N LEU A 36 2.64 3.15 1.46
CA LEU A 36 2.20 1.78 1.20
C LEU A 36 3.39 0.84 1.27
N ALA A 37 3.27 -0.20 2.08
CA ALA A 37 4.16 -1.34 2.17
C ALA A 37 3.59 -2.47 1.30
N LEU A 38 4.31 -2.90 0.26
CA LEU A 38 3.87 -3.92 -0.68
C LEU A 38 4.92 -5.03 -0.84
N CYS A 39 4.45 -6.24 -1.11
CA CYS A 39 5.31 -7.33 -1.57
C CYS A 39 5.62 -7.17 -3.06
N ASP A 40 6.65 -7.86 -3.53
CA ASP A 40 7.14 -7.72 -4.91
C ASP A 40 6.07 -8.03 -5.97
N GLU A 41 5.19 -9.02 -5.72
CA GLU A 41 4.08 -9.34 -6.63
C GLU A 41 3.16 -8.13 -6.86
N HIS A 42 2.76 -7.46 -5.78
CA HIS A 42 1.83 -6.33 -5.87
C HIS A 42 2.50 -5.05 -6.37
N VAL A 43 3.81 -4.89 -6.13
CA VAL A 43 4.60 -3.83 -6.77
C VAL A 43 4.60 -4.01 -8.29
N GLU A 44 4.83 -5.22 -8.78
CA GLU A 44 4.82 -5.50 -10.22
C GLU A 44 3.42 -5.32 -10.83
N LYS A 45 2.34 -5.70 -10.13
CA LYS A 45 0.96 -5.40 -10.55
C LYS A 45 0.68 -3.89 -10.64
N LEU A 46 1.18 -3.09 -9.68
CA LEU A 46 1.05 -1.63 -9.78
C LEU A 46 1.80 -1.07 -10.98
N ARG A 47 3.02 -1.56 -11.23
CA ARG A 47 3.87 -1.13 -12.35
C ARG A 47 3.29 -1.51 -13.70
N SER A 48 2.55 -2.62 -13.80
CA SER A 48 1.86 -3.02 -15.02
C SER A 48 0.63 -2.13 -15.34
N GLY A 49 0.26 -1.23 -14.43
CA GLY A 49 -0.87 -0.32 -14.60
C GLY A 49 -2.21 -0.95 -14.21
N ALA A 50 -2.21 -1.98 -13.35
CA ALA A 50 -3.44 -2.56 -12.83
C ALA A 50 -4.34 -1.49 -12.20
N SER A 51 -5.65 -1.61 -12.41
CA SER A 51 -6.62 -0.73 -11.78
C SER A 51 -6.64 -0.98 -10.28
N THR A 52 -6.43 0.05 -9.47
CA THR A 52 -6.39 -0.09 -8.00
C THR A 52 -7.29 0.92 -7.31
N SER A 53 -7.90 0.52 -6.21
CA SER A 53 -8.56 1.43 -5.27
C SER A 53 -7.84 1.41 -3.92
N LEU A 54 -7.74 2.59 -3.31
CA LEU A 54 -7.14 2.76 -1.99
C LEU A 54 -8.24 3.04 -0.97
N ARG A 55 -8.30 2.22 0.08
CA ARG A 55 -9.15 2.47 1.26
C ARG A 55 -8.30 3.01 2.40
N LEU A 56 -8.71 4.16 2.91
CA LEU A 56 -8.15 4.79 4.10
C LEU A 56 -9.27 4.90 5.13
N ASP A 57 -9.38 3.91 6.01
CA ASP A 57 -10.37 3.97 7.08
C ASP A 57 -9.88 4.87 8.21
N ARG A 58 -10.79 5.71 8.75
CA ARG A 58 -10.52 6.40 10.01
C ARG A 58 -10.56 5.39 11.16
N GLY A 59 -9.48 5.35 11.91
CA GLY A 59 -9.40 4.55 13.13
C GLY A 59 -10.26 5.14 14.26
N PRO A 60 -10.68 4.30 15.22
CA PRO A 60 -11.59 4.70 16.30
C PRO A 60 -11.04 5.78 17.24
N GLN A 61 -9.74 6.05 17.23
CA GLN A 61 -9.06 7.02 18.10
C GLN A 61 -8.59 8.29 17.37
N GLY A 62 -9.13 8.57 16.18
CA GLY A 62 -8.74 9.76 15.40
C GLY A 62 -7.42 9.62 14.63
N GLY A 63 -6.76 8.45 14.72
CA GLY A 63 -5.69 8.05 13.79
C GLY A 63 -6.25 7.43 12.50
N PHE A 64 -5.41 7.23 11.49
CA PHE A 64 -5.77 6.45 10.31
C PHE A 64 -5.50 4.97 10.56
N ARG A 65 -6.39 4.09 10.11
CA ARG A 65 -6.05 2.66 9.97
C ARG A 65 -5.01 2.51 8.89
N GLU A 66 -4.28 1.40 8.93
CA GLU A 66 -3.36 1.04 7.86
C GLU A 66 -4.09 1.08 6.50
N PRO A 67 -3.46 1.67 5.47
CA PRO A 67 -4.03 1.72 4.15
C PRO A 67 -4.26 0.31 3.59
N VAL A 68 -5.36 0.12 2.88
CA VAL A 68 -5.63 -1.13 2.16
C VAL A 68 -5.75 -0.83 0.67
N LEU A 69 -4.88 -1.45 -0.12
CA LEU A 69 -4.85 -1.35 -1.57
C LEU A 69 -5.57 -2.55 -2.17
N ARG A 70 -6.64 -2.32 -2.92
CA ARG A 70 -7.36 -3.39 -3.63
C ARG A 70 -7.06 -3.32 -5.12
N PHE A 71 -6.69 -4.45 -5.69
CA PHE A 71 -6.51 -4.63 -7.13
C PHE A 71 -7.85 -5.02 -7.78
N HIS A 72 -8.09 -4.52 -8.99
CA HIS A 72 -9.23 -4.86 -9.83
C HIS A 72 -8.71 -5.55 -11.09
N ASP A 73 -9.37 -6.64 -11.48
CA ASP A 73 -9.15 -7.33 -12.74
C ASP A 73 -9.87 -6.64 -13.91
#